data_AF-A0A527XTD5-F1
#
_entry.id   AF-A0A527XTD5-F1
#
_cell.length_a   1.000
_cell.length_b   1.000
_cell.length_c   1.000
_cell.angle_alpha   90.00
_cell.angle_beta   90.00
_cell.angle_gamma   90.00
#
_symmetry.space_group_name_H-M   'P 1'
#
loop_
_entity.id
_entity.type
_entity.pdbx_description
1 polymer ?
#
loop_
_entity_poly.entity_id
_entity_poly.type
_entity_poly.pdbx_seq_one_letter_code
_entity_poly.pdbx_strand_id
1 'polypeptide(L)'
;YAASRQGLDSRITWLQADALKLPFDDASFDLVCCQFGAMFFPDRVAAYREAKRVLKPGGHFLFSVWDRIEENIFADDVTNALARIFPHDPPRFLARTPHGYHCL
;
A
#
# COMPACT_ATOMS: atom_id res chain seq x y z
N TYR A 1 -4.31 -6.30 -16.05
CA TYR A 1 -2.93 -5.90 -16.41
C TYR A 1 -1.88 -6.85 -15.83
N ALA A 2 -1.83 -7.10 -14.52
CA ALA A 2 -0.84 -8.03 -13.94
C ALA A 2 -1.01 -9.48 -14.45
N ALA A 3 -2.24 -10.02 -14.41
CA ALA A 3 -2.55 -11.36 -14.90
C ALA A 3 -2.18 -11.60 -16.38
N SER A 4 -2.19 -10.55 -17.22
CA SER A 4 -1.81 -10.65 -18.64
C SER A 4 -0.30 -10.56 -18.89
N ARG A 5 0.50 -10.23 -17.86
CA ARG A 5 1.97 -10.13 -17.92
C ARG A 5 2.65 -11.36 -17.32
N GLN A 6 1.98 -12.07 -16.43
CA GLN A 6 2.45 -13.33 -15.85
C GLN A 6 2.11 -14.49 -16.80
N GLY A 7 3.05 -15.42 -17.01
CA GLY A 7 2.75 -16.68 -17.68
C GLY A 7 1.70 -17.50 -16.91
N LEU A 8 1.02 -18.43 -17.60
CA LEU A 8 0.08 -19.34 -16.96
C LEU A 8 0.82 -20.22 -15.92
N ASP A 9 0.46 -20.07 -14.65
CA ASP A 9 0.96 -20.86 -13.52
C ASP A 9 -0.23 -21.22 -12.62
N SER A 10 -0.51 -22.52 -12.48
CA SER A 10 -1.66 -23.01 -11.71
C SER A 10 -1.55 -22.74 -10.21
N ARG A 11 -0.38 -22.31 -9.71
CA ARG A 11 -0.19 -21.92 -8.30
C ARG A 11 -0.65 -20.48 -8.03
N ILE A 12 -0.95 -19.70 -9.06
CA ILE A 12 -1.32 -18.28 -8.93
C ILE A 12 -2.80 -18.13 -9.25
N THR A 13 -3.56 -17.61 -8.28
CA THR A 13 -4.95 -17.18 -8.49
C THR A 13 -5.01 -15.66 -8.44
N TRP A 14 -5.54 -15.05 -9.50
CA TRP A 14 -5.74 -13.61 -9.58
C TRP A 14 -7.16 -13.25 -9.16
N LEU A 15 -7.31 -12.34 -8.21
CA LEU A 15 -8.61 -11.86 -7.75
C LEU A 15 -8.56 -10.35 -7.52
N GLN A 16 -9.58 -9.65 -8.02
CA GLN A 16 -9.83 -8.28 -7.62
C GLN A 16 -10.54 -8.28 -6.26
N ALA A 17 -9.93 -7.66 -5.25
CA ALA A 17 -10.45 -7.62 -3.90
C ALA A 17 -10.22 -6.23 -3.28
N ASP A 18 -11.09 -5.86 -2.35
CA ASP A 18 -10.90 -4.69 -1.47
C ASP A 18 -10.10 -5.12 -0.23
N ALA A 19 -9.00 -4.43 0.05
CA ALA A 19 -8.16 -4.71 1.21
C ALA A 19 -8.88 -4.44 2.55
N LEU A 20 -9.94 -3.62 2.55
CA LEU A 20 -10.78 -3.34 3.73
C LEU A 20 -11.87 -4.40 3.91
N LYS A 21 -12.05 -5.32 2.95
CA LYS A 21 -13.04 -6.41 3.01
C LYS A 21 -12.59 -7.58 2.12
N LEU A 22 -11.64 -8.37 2.64
CA LEU A 22 -11.05 -9.45 1.88
C LEU A 22 -12.07 -10.61 1.71
N PRO A 23 -12.26 -11.14 0.50
CA PRO A 23 -13.23 -12.20 0.21
C PRO A 23 -12.67 -13.59 0.55
N PHE A 24 -12.10 -13.72 1.75
CA PHE A 24 -11.50 -14.96 2.25
C PHE A 24 -12.02 -15.26 3.65
N ASP A 25 -12.06 -16.54 4.01
CA ASP A 25 -12.41 -16.98 5.34
C ASP A 25 -11.32 -16.61 6.36
N ASP A 26 -11.70 -16.59 7.64
CA ASP A 26 -10.77 -16.39 8.73
C ASP A 26 -9.66 -17.47 8.70
N ALA A 27 -8.44 -17.10 9.08
CA ALA A 27 -7.33 -18.04 9.19
C ALA A 27 -7.03 -18.87 7.91
N SER A 28 -7.15 -18.25 6.73
CA SER A 28 -6.92 -18.91 5.44
C SER A 28 -5.45 -18.94 5.02
N PHE A 29 -4.63 -17.96 5.43
CA PHE A 29 -3.27 -17.78 4.91
C PHE A 29 -2.20 -17.85 6.00
N ASP A 30 -1.04 -18.41 5.65
CA ASP A 30 0.16 -18.39 6.49
C ASP A 30 0.91 -17.06 6.38
N LEU A 31 0.82 -16.41 5.21
CA LEU A 31 1.49 -15.15 4.90
C LEU A 31 0.58 -14.24 4.08
N VAL A 32 0.52 -12.96 4.45
CA VAL A 32 -0.07 -11.89 3.64
C VAL A 32 1.03 -10.88 3.30
N CYS A 33 1.15 -10.54 2.01
CA CYS A 33 2.14 -9.58 1.51
C CYS A 33 1.43 -8.36 0.90
N CYS A 34 1.84 -7.16 1.28
CA CYS A 34 1.37 -5.90 0.69
C CYS A 34 2.55 -5.03 0.27
N GLN A 35 2.94 -5.10 -1.00
CA GLN A 35 4.05 -4.33 -1.54
C GLN A 35 3.55 -2.98 -2.08
N PHE A 36 3.95 -1.88 -1.42
CA PHE A 36 3.59 -0.51 -1.82
C PHE A 36 2.07 -0.30 -2.02
N GLY A 37 1.25 -1.01 -1.23
CA GLY A 37 -0.21 -0.82 -1.23
C GLY A 37 -0.71 -0.09 0.03
N ALA A 38 -0.10 -0.37 1.19
CA ALA A 38 -0.65 0.05 2.48
C ALA A 38 -0.72 1.57 2.68
N MET A 39 0.15 2.33 2.01
CA MET A 39 0.15 3.80 2.01
C MET A 39 -1.06 4.42 1.29
N PHE A 40 -1.80 3.64 0.52
CA PHE A 40 -3.00 4.08 -0.20
C PHE A 40 -4.31 3.69 0.49
N PHE A 41 -4.26 2.96 1.61
CA PHE A 41 -5.48 2.55 2.30
C PHE A 41 -6.18 3.75 2.92
N PRO A 42 -7.47 4.00 2.61
CA PRO A 42 -8.22 5.11 3.20
C PRO A 42 -8.44 4.91 4.70
N ASP A 43 -8.57 3.65 5.15
CA ASP A 43 -8.53 3.25 6.56
C ASP A 43 -7.53 2.11 6.74
N ARG A 44 -6.33 2.47 7.23
CA ARG A 44 -5.24 1.51 7.49
C ARG A 44 -5.61 0.52 8.58
N VAL A 45 -6.33 0.96 9.62
CA VAL A 45 -6.69 0.09 10.75
C VAL A 45 -7.68 -0.97 10.30
N ALA A 46 -8.66 -0.61 9.47
CA ALA A 46 -9.58 -1.58 8.87
C ALA A 46 -8.84 -2.58 7.97
N ALA A 47 -7.96 -2.11 7.10
CA ALA A 47 -7.18 -2.98 6.22
C ALA A 47 -6.26 -3.95 7.01
N TYR A 48 -5.60 -3.47 8.07
CA TYR A 48 -4.78 -4.33 8.94
C TYR A 48 -5.59 -5.32 9.75
N ARG A 49 -6.82 -4.95 10.14
CA ARG A 49 -7.75 -5.89 10.77
C ARG A 49 -8.11 -7.02 9.81
N GLU A 50 -8.40 -6.72 8.54
CA GLU A 50 -8.67 -7.73 7.53
C GLU A 50 -7.44 -8.62 7.24
N ALA A 51 -6.26 -8.02 7.06
CA ALA A 51 -5.03 -8.79 6.89
C ALA A 51 -4.78 -9.74 8.07
N LYS A 52 -5.04 -9.29 9.30
CA LYS A 52 -4.95 -10.13 10.50
C LYS A 52 -6.04 -11.21 10.54
N ARG A 53 -7.28 -10.91 10.15
CA ARG A 53 -8.40 -11.85 10.17
C ARG A 53 -8.14 -13.06 9.28
N VAL A 54 -7.63 -12.83 8.06
CA VAL A 54 -7.36 -13.90 7.11
C VAL A 54 -6.07 -14.68 7.41
N LEU A 55 -5.25 -14.22 8.36
CA LEU A 55 -4.05 -14.92 8.79
C LEU A 55 -4.37 -16.03 9.81
N LYS A 56 -3.74 -17.19 9.62
CA LYS A 56 -3.74 -18.28 10.60
C LYS A 56 -3.09 -17.84 11.92
N PRO A 57 -3.39 -18.49 13.05
CA PRO A 57 -2.61 -18.32 14.27
C PRO A 57 -1.11 -18.56 14.00
N GLY A 58 -0.27 -17.57 14.33
CA GLY A 58 1.17 -17.61 14.04
C GLY A 58 1.57 -17.17 12.63
N GLY A 59 0.63 -16.80 11.77
CA GLY A 59 0.89 -16.26 10.43
C GLY A 59 1.50 -14.84 10.47
N HIS A 60 2.11 -14.43 9.36
CA HIS A 60 2.81 -13.16 9.26
C HIS A 60 2.18 -12.22 8.24
N PHE A 61 2.20 -10.93 8.57
CA PHE A 61 1.89 -9.86 7.62
C PHE A 61 3.18 -9.11 7.28
N LEU A 62 3.59 -9.14 6.01
CA LEU A 62 4.75 -8.42 5.48
C LEU A 62 4.26 -7.30 4.57
N PHE A 63 4.74 -6.09 4.78
CA PHE A 63 4.39 -4.98 3.89
C PHE A 63 5.56 -4.01 3.74
N SER A 64 5.54 -3.28 2.62
CA SER A 64 6.48 -2.19 2.35
C SER A 64 5.71 -0.93 1.99
N VAL A 65 6.19 0.21 2.48
CA VAL A 65 5.70 1.55 2.18
C VAL A 65 6.90 2.45 1.86
N TRP A 66 6.64 3.62 1.29
CA TRP A 66 7.69 4.64 1.27
C TRP A 66 7.85 5.21 2.67
N ASP A 67 9.10 5.48 3.03
CA ASP A 67 9.42 6.19 4.26
C ASP A 67 9.01 7.67 4.16
N ARG A 68 9.35 8.45 5.17
CA ARG A 68 9.27 9.91 5.18
C ARG A 68 9.81 10.51 3.88
N ILE A 69 9.14 11.56 3.38
CA ILE A 69 9.54 12.18 2.11
C ILE A 69 10.94 12.81 2.20
N GLU A 70 11.32 13.32 3.38
CA GLU A 70 12.64 13.94 3.61
C GLU A 70 13.81 12.96 3.40
N GLU A 71 13.58 11.65 3.51
CA GLU A 71 14.59 10.62 3.28
C GLU A 71 14.65 10.18 1.80
N ASN A 72 13.79 10.74 0.94
CA ASN A 72 13.76 10.51 -0.50
C ASN A 72 13.99 11.83 -1.24
N ILE A 73 15.28 12.15 -1.48
CA ILE A 73 15.73 13.39 -2.14
C ILE A 73 14.94 13.68 -3.41
N PHE A 74 14.68 12.66 -4.24
CA PHE A 74 13.93 12.86 -5.48
C PHE A 74 12.48 13.32 -5.23
N ALA A 75 11.77 12.63 -4.34
CA ALA A 75 10.38 12.97 -4.05
C ALA A 75 10.27 14.33 -3.35
N ASP A 76 11.21 14.64 -2.45
CA ASP A 76 11.28 15.92 -1.74
C ASP A 76 11.57 17.09 -2.69
N ASP A 77 12.63 16.99 -3.51
CA ASP A 77 13.00 18.02 -4.47
C ASP A 77 11.89 18.32 -5.48
N VAL A 78 11.25 17.27 -6.01
CA VAL A 78 10.11 17.43 -6.93
C VAL A 78 8.94 18.14 -6.24
N THR A 79 8.62 17.75 -5.00
CA THR A 79 7.54 18.38 -4.24
C THR A 79 7.85 19.86 -3.95
N ASN A 80 9.08 20.17 -3.55
CA ASN A 80 9.53 21.52 -3.26
C ASN A 80 9.58 22.41 -4.52
N ALA A 81 10.01 21.87 -5.66
CA ALA A 81 10.00 22.57 -6.94
C ALA A 81 8.56 22.91 -7.38
N LEU A 82 7.65 21.95 -7.29
CA LEU A 82 6.24 22.17 -7.63
C LEU A 82 5.58 23.20 -6.70
N ALA A 83 5.92 23.20 -5.41
CA ALA A 83 5.39 24.18 -4.46
C ALA A 83 5.77 25.62 -4.79
N ARG A 84 6.94 25.84 -5.42
CA ARG A 84 7.35 27.17 -5.91
C ARG A 84 6.55 27.62 -7.14
N ILE A 85 6.14 26.67 -7.99
CA ILE A 85 5.38 26.96 -9.22
C ILE A 85 3.89 27.20 -8.89
N PHE A 86 3.36 26.48 -7.91
CA PHE A 86 1.94 26.52 -7.52
C PHE A 86 1.79 26.99 -6.06
N PRO A 87 2.06 28.27 -5.75
CA PRO A 87 2.13 28.75 -4.36
C PRO A 87 0.80 28.72 -3.61
N HIS A 88 -0.34 28.69 -4.32
CA HIS A 88 -1.68 28.67 -3.71
C HIS A 88 -2.26 27.26 -3.56
N ASP A 89 -1.85 26.32 -4.42
CA ASP A 89 -2.34 24.94 -4.39
C ASP A 89 -1.24 23.98 -4.90
N PRO A 90 -0.21 23.71 -4.07
CA PRO A 90 0.87 22.84 -4.47
C PRO A 90 0.37 21.39 -4.60
N PRO A 91 0.78 20.66 -5.65
CA PRO A 91 0.52 19.23 -5.75
C PRO A 91 1.10 18.49 -4.54
N ARG A 92 0.24 17.85 -3.74
CA ARG A 92 0.64 17.17 -2.51
C ARG A 92 0.60 15.64 -2.58
N PHE A 93 0.37 15.08 -3.77
CA PHE A 93 0.22 13.62 -3.94
C PHE A 93 1.39 12.84 -3.35
N LEU A 94 2.64 13.18 -3.70
CA LEU A 94 3.83 12.49 -3.19
C LEU A 94 3.91 12.56 -1.66
N ALA A 95 3.87 13.77 -1.11
CA ALA A 95 3.95 13.99 0.34
C ALA A 95 2.81 13.34 1.13
N ARG A 96 1.57 13.37 0.61
CA ARG A 96 0.38 12.93 1.36
C ARG A 96 0.04 11.46 1.17
N THR A 97 0.45 10.85 0.06
CA THR A 97 -0.07 9.54 -0.30
C THR A 97 1.03 8.47 -0.22
N PRO A 98 2.00 8.35 -1.15
CA PRO A 98 3.14 7.45 -0.98
C PRO A 98 3.87 7.63 0.35
N HIS A 99 4.17 8.87 0.74
CA HIS A 99 4.95 9.21 1.94
C HIS A 99 4.10 9.57 3.17
N GLY A 100 2.78 9.73 2.99
CA GLY A 100 1.86 10.12 4.07
C GLY A 100 1.66 9.04 5.13
N TYR A 101 2.21 7.84 4.90
CA TYR A 101 2.21 6.78 5.89
C TYR A 101 2.85 7.24 7.23
N HIS A 102 3.84 8.12 7.15
CA HIS A 102 4.59 8.64 8.29
C HIS A 102 4.09 9.98 8.84
N CYS A 103 3.06 10.57 8.24
CA CYS A 103 2.42 11.77 8.77
C CYS A 103 1.40 11.36 9.84
N LEU A 104 1.75 11.59 11.11
CA LEU A 104 0.83 11.56 12.25
C LEU A 104 0.40 12.99 12.59
#